data_AF-A0A379K176-F1
#
_entry.id   AF-A0A379K176-F1
#
_cell.length_a   1.000
_cell.length_b   1.000
_cell.length_c   1.000
_cell.angle_alpha   90.00
_cell.angle_beta   90.00
_cell.angle_gamma   90.00
#
_symmetry.space_group_name_H-M   'P 1'
#
loop_
_entity.id
_entity.type
_entity.pdbx_description
1 polymer ?
#
loop_
_entity_poly.entity_id
_entity_poly.type
_entity_poly.pdbx_seq_one_letter_code
_entity_poly.pdbx_strand_id
1 'polypeptide(L)'
;MPSEKYLPAICRSPLIDYLAGIGSHAVMILTFRHSGEELRSMSSRHAAGLMAVAVGMVVACTHLAPSSSSTHSLALYTLFPLLIAAALRTFGMHAVAGYATFLVVTEPVALVVRHLPMGDLIDAVFSFWCLAALSVYGGKCAKNRMESPQ
;
A
#
# COMPACT_ATOMS: atom_id res chain seq x y z
N MET A 1 -38.02 16.11 30.52
CA MET A 1 -37.55 15.73 29.18
C MET A 1 -36.07 16.08 29.08
N PRO A 2 -35.15 15.11 29.04
CA PRO A 2 -33.73 15.39 28.93
C PRO A 2 -33.38 15.68 27.46
N SER A 3 -32.73 16.82 27.24
CA SER A 3 -32.20 17.28 25.95
C SER A 3 -31.13 16.30 25.45
N GLU A 4 -31.42 15.57 24.36
CA GLU A 4 -30.40 14.84 23.62
C GLU A 4 -29.35 15.82 23.11
N LYS A 5 -28.17 15.80 23.73
CA LYS A 5 -26.98 16.44 23.18
C LYS A 5 -26.53 15.62 21.98
N TYR A 6 -27.05 15.92 20.79
CA TYR A 6 -26.43 15.48 19.55
C TYR A 6 -25.01 16.06 19.53
N LEU A 7 -24.03 15.18 19.79
CA LEU A 7 -22.64 15.46 19.48
C LEU A 7 -22.60 15.95 18.02
N PRO A 8 -21.98 17.10 17.72
CA PRO A 8 -21.90 17.55 16.34
C PRO A 8 -21.21 16.44 15.54
N ALA A 9 -21.91 15.95 14.51
CA ALA A 9 -21.31 15.02 13.56
C ALA A 9 -20.03 15.67 13.07
N ILE A 10 -18.88 15.10 13.46
CA ILE A 10 -17.58 15.57 13.01
C ILE A 10 -17.64 15.47 11.49
N CYS A 11 -17.72 16.62 10.83
CA CYS A 11 -17.77 16.71 9.37
C CYS A 11 -16.38 16.32 8.85
N ARG A 12 -16.09 15.01 8.83
CA ARG A 12 -14.86 14.49 8.25
C ARG A 12 -14.95 14.73 6.75
N SER A 13 -13.88 15.30 6.19
CA SER A 13 -13.83 15.48 4.76
C SER A 13 -13.77 14.11 4.09
N PRO A 14 -14.41 13.92 2.93
CA PRO A 14 -14.40 12.64 2.22
C PRO A 14 -12.97 12.19 1.84
N LEU A 15 -12.04 13.13 1.72
CA LEU A 15 -10.62 12.86 1.52
C LEU A 15 -9.96 12.24 2.75
N ILE A 16 -10.27 12.72 3.96
CA ILE A 16 -9.70 12.17 5.19
C ILE A 16 -10.18 10.73 5.41
N ASP A 17 -11.47 10.45 5.17
CA ASP A 17 -12.00 9.09 5.31
C ASP A 17 -11.39 8.15 4.27
N TYR A 18 -11.17 8.63 3.05
CA TYR A 18 -10.48 7.86 2.01
C TYR A 18 -9.02 7.55 2.39
N LEU A 19 -8.26 8.53 2.88
CA LEU A 19 -6.88 8.33 3.34
C LEU A 19 -6.82 7.41 4.56
N ALA A 20 -7.77 7.53 5.49
CA ALA A 20 -7.89 6.62 6.62
C ALA A 20 -8.20 5.19 6.17
N GLY A 21 -9.03 5.03 5.13
CA GLY A 21 -9.28 3.74 4.48
C GLY A 21 -8.01 3.13 3.92
N ILE A 22 -7.24 3.89 3.12
CA ILE A 22 -5.93 3.46 2.60
C ILE A 22 -5.01 3.00 3.74
N GLY A 23 -4.89 3.82 4.80
CA GLY A 23 -4.07 3.48 5.97
C GLY A 23 -4.53 2.19 6.66
N SER A 24 -5.84 2.04 6.86
CA SER A 24 -6.44 0.85 7.48
C SER A 24 -6.13 -0.42 6.67
N HIS A 25 -6.32 -0.38 5.35
CA HIS A 25 -5.99 -1.50 4.46
C HIS A 25 -4.50 -1.85 4.51
N ALA A 26 -3.61 -0.85 4.47
CA ALA A 26 -2.17 -1.09 4.56
C ALA A 26 -1.79 -1.75 5.90
N VAL A 27 -2.34 -1.29 7.01
CA VAL A 27 -2.10 -1.88 8.35
C VAL A 27 -2.65 -3.31 8.41
N MET A 28 -3.84 -3.56 7.88
CA MET A 28 -4.39 -4.91 7.81
C MET A 28 -3.51 -5.85 6.97
N ILE A 29 -2.90 -5.36 5.88
CA ILE A 29 -1.94 -6.15 5.08
C ILE A 29 -0.67 -6.40 5.89
N LEU A 30 -0.09 -5.37 6.51
CA LEU A 30 1.11 -5.46 7.35
C LEU A 30 0.95 -6.40 8.56
N THR A 31 -0.28 -6.55 9.07
CA THR A 31 -0.62 -7.45 10.19
C THR A 31 -1.14 -8.82 9.71
N PHE A 32 -1.05 -9.11 8.41
CA PHE A 32 -1.53 -10.35 7.79
C PHE A 32 -3.04 -10.62 7.93
N ARG A 33 -3.84 -9.61 8.26
CA ARG A 33 -5.29 -9.74 8.50
C ARG A 33 -6.14 -9.47 7.26
N HIS A 34 -5.58 -8.83 6.23
CA HIS A 34 -6.34 -8.45 5.04
C HIS A 34 -6.59 -9.64 4.09
N SER A 35 -7.85 -9.81 3.66
CA SER A 35 -8.26 -10.86 2.69
C SER A 35 -8.64 -10.31 1.31
N GLY A 36 -8.55 -9.00 1.11
CA GLY A 36 -8.84 -8.35 -0.17
C GLY A 36 -10.31 -8.10 -0.46
N GLU A 37 -11.22 -8.46 0.45
CA GLU A 37 -12.68 -8.41 0.25
C GLU A 37 -13.21 -6.99 0.02
N GLU A 38 -12.79 -6.02 0.82
CA GLU A 38 -13.25 -4.63 0.73
C GLU A 38 -12.71 -3.89 -0.51
N LEU A 39 -11.60 -4.36 -1.09
CA LEU A 39 -11.00 -3.80 -2.30
C LEU A 39 -11.62 -4.35 -3.60
N ARG A 40 -12.52 -5.35 -3.50
CA ARG A 40 -13.18 -5.96 -4.68
C ARG A 40 -14.16 -5.02 -5.38
N SER A 41 -14.76 -4.08 -4.65
CA SER A 41 -15.70 -3.09 -5.20
C SER A 41 -15.00 -1.96 -5.97
N MET A 42 -13.66 -1.92 -5.93
CA MET A 42 -12.87 -0.83 -6.47
C MET A 42 -12.78 -0.90 -8.00
N SER A 43 -13.17 0.18 -8.68
CA SER A 43 -13.13 0.22 -10.14
C SER A 43 -11.71 0.13 -10.70
N SER A 44 -11.57 -0.42 -11.92
CA SER A 44 -10.28 -0.56 -12.60
C SER A 44 -9.57 0.78 -12.82
N ARG A 45 -10.31 1.85 -13.10
CA ARG A 45 -9.77 3.21 -13.23
C ARG A 45 -9.21 3.73 -11.92
N HIS A 46 -9.90 3.45 -10.81
CA HIS A 46 -9.45 3.87 -9.49
C HIS A 46 -8.21 3.09 -9.06
N ALA A 47 -8.16 1.77 -9.31
CA ALA A 47 -6.97 0.95 -9.07
C ALA A 47 -5.76 1.43 -9.89
N ALA A 48 -5.97 1.79 -11.17
CA ALA A 48 -4.91 2.34 -12.01
C ALA A 48 -4.42 3.70 -11.49
N GLY A 49 -5.34 4.59 -11.11
CA GLY A 49 -4.99 5.89 -10.53
C GLY A 49 -4.21 5.75 -9.22
N LEU A 50 -4.64 4.85 -8.33
CA LEU A 50 -3.95 4.58 -7.08
C LEU A 50 -2.56 3.99 -7.32
N MET A 51 -2.40 3.10 -8.30
CA MET A 51 -1.09 2.58 -8.69
C MET A 51 -0.17 3.68 -9.23
N ALA A 52 -0.69 4.62 -10.02
CA ALA A 52 0.09 5.75 -10.51
C ALA A 52 0.60 6.63 -9.34
N VAL A 53 -0.25 6.88 -8.34
CA VAL A 53 0.14 7.59 -7.11
C VAL A 53 1.20 6.80 -6.34
N ALA A 54 1.05 5.48 -6.22
CA ALA A 54 2.01 4.61 -5.56
C ALA A 54 3.39 4.66 -6.24
N VAL A 55 3.45 4.56 -7.58
CA VAL A 55 4.71 4.69 -8.33
C VAL A 55 5.32 6.08 -8.12
N GLY A 56 4.52 7.14 -8.17
CA GLY A 56 4.98 8.50 -7.87
C GLY A 56 5.58 8.62 -6.46
N MET A 57 4.98 7.94 -5.48
CA MET A 57 5.47 7.89 -4.11
C MET A 57 6.82 7.17 -4.01
N VAL A 58 6.97 6.01 -4.67
CA VAL A 58 8.25 5.28 -4.73
C VAL A 58 9.34 6.17 -5.33
N VAL A 59 9.05 6.85 -6.45
CA VAL A 59 10.01 7.76 -7.11
C VAL A 59 10.42 8.89 -6.16
N ALA A 60 9.45 9.54 -5.54
CA ALA A 60 9.72 10.64 -4.61
C ALA A 60 10.55 10.16 -3.41
N CYS A 61 10.19 9.05 -2.79
CA CYS A 61 10.90 8.50 -1.64
C CYS A 61 12.32 8.05 -2.00
N THR A 62 12.51 7.44 -3.17
CA THR A 62 13.85 7.08 -3.66
C THR A 62 14.73 8.32 -3.87
N HIS A 63 14.18 9.39 -4.47
CA HIS A 63 14.94 10.63 -4.69
C HIS A 63 15.30 11.37 -3.40
N LEU A 64 14.45 11.27 -2.37
CA LEU A 64 14.65 11.93 -1.08
C LEU A 64 15.45 11.06 -0.09
N ALA A 65 15.76 9.81 -0.44
CA ALA A 65 16.53 8.94 0.43
C ALA A 65 17.97 9.46 0.60
N PRO A 66 18.54 9.39 1.82
CA PRO A 66 19.93 9.76 2.04
C PRO A 66 20.82 8.87 1.18
N SER A 67 21.78 9.49 0.48
CA SER A 67 22.55 8.82 -0.57
C SER A 67 23.37 7.64 -0.01
N SER A 68 22.92 6.41 -0.24
CA SER A 68 23.86 5.30 -0.40
C SER A 68 24.47 5.46 -1.79
N SER A 69 25.78 5.22 -1.93
CA SER A 69 26.57 5.39 -3.15
C SER A 69 26.21 4.38 -4.27
N SER A 70 24.94 4.00 -4.37
CA SER A 70 24.43 3.02 -5.32
C SER A 70 23.72 3.72 -6.47
N THR A 71 24.34 3.67 -7.64
CA THR A 71 23.82 3.98 -8.96
C THR A 71 22.70 3.01 -9.39
N HIS A 72 21.75 2.69 -8.50
CA HIS A 72 20.53 2.02 -8.91
C HIS A 72 19.71 3.00 -9.75
N SER A 73 19.61 2.71 -11.05
CA SER A 73 18.87 3.54 -12.01
C SER A 73 17.44 3.75 -11.54
N LEU A 74 16.95 4.99 -11.61
CA LEU A 74 15.55 5.35 -11.29
C LEU A 74 14.52 4.45 -12.00
N ALA A 75 14.90 3.94 -13.17
CA ALA A 75 14.12 2.98 -13.94
C ALA A 75 13.87 1.68 -13.17
N LEU A 76 14.84 1.17 -12.40
CA LEU A 76 14.66 -0.06 -11.61
C LEU A 76 13.63 0.14 -10.48
N TYR A 77 13.66 1.28 -9.80
CA TYR A 77 12.72 1.59 -8.72
C TYR A 77 11.28 1.81 -9.20
N THR A 78 11.08 2.20 -10.46
CA THR A 78 9.75 2.38 -11.06
C THR A 78 9.23 1.13 -11.76
N LEU A 79 10.09 0.41 -12.47
CA LEU A 79 9.72 -0.80 -13.20
C LEU A 79 9.37 -1.94 -12.24
N PHE A 80 10.08 -2.06 -11.11
CA PHE A 80 9.84 -3.13 -10.14
C PHE A 80 8.40 -3.16 -9.59
N PRO A 81 7.84 -2.05 -9.05
CA PRO A 81 6.45 -2.07 -8.59
C PRO A 81 5.44 -2.27 -9.73
N LEU A 82 5.75 -1.81 -10.94
CA LEU A 82 4.89 -2.06 -12.11
C LEU A 82 4.88 -3.55 -12.51
N LEU A 83 6.03 -4.23 -12.45
CA LEU A 83 6.13 -5.66 -12.72
C LEU A 83 5.37 -6.48 -11.69
N ILE A 84 5.48 -6.13 -10.40
CA ILE A 84 4.70 -6.77 -9.34
C ILE A 84 3.20 -6.53 -9.55
N ALA A 85 2.81 -5.29 -9.85
CA ALA A 85 1.41 -4.98 -10.16
C ALA A 85 0.89 -5.77 -11.38
N ALA A 86 1.70 -5.91 -12.42
CA ALA A 86 1.36 -6.72 -13.60
C ALA A 86 1.19 -8.20 -13.25
N ALA A 87 2.06 -8.76 -12.40
CA ALA A 87 1.94 -10.12 -11.90
C ALA A 87 0.67 -10.30 -11.05
N LEU A 88 0.43 -9.38 -10.10
CA LEU A 88 -0.74 -9.40 -9.22
C LEU A 88 -2.06 -9.16 -9.96
N ARG A 89 -2.04 -8.56 -11.16
CA ARG A 89 -3.23 -8.44 -12.02
C ARG A 89 -3.85 -9.80 -12.32
N THR A 90 -3.06 -10.87 -12.35
CA THR A 90 -3.56 -12.25 -12.49
C THR A 90 -4.39 -12.70 -11.29
N PHE A 91 -4.32 -12.03 -10.14
CA PHE A 91 -5.16 -12.29 -8.97
C PHE A 91 -6.34 -11.31 -8.86
N GLY A 92 -6.45 -10.35 -9.79
CA GLY A 92 -7.55 -9.39 -9.90
C GLY A 92 -7.15 -7.95 -9.58
N MET A 93 -7.97 -6.99 -9.99
CA MET A 93 -7.69 -5.56 -9.81
C MET A 93 -7.64 -5.14 -8.33
N HIS A 94 -8.33 -5.86 -7.45
CA HIS A 94 -8.30 -5.62 -6.01
C HIS A 94 -6.94 -5.96 -5.38
N ALA A 95 -6.22 -6.96 -5.91
CA ALA A 95 -4.86 -7.27 -5.49
C ALA A 95 -3.88 -6.16 -5.89
N VAL A 96 -4.05 -5.60 -7.10
CA VAL A 96 -3.30 -4.43 -7.57
C VAL A 96 -3.60 -3.20 -6.71
N ALA A 97 -4.88 -2.98 -6.37
CA ALA A 97 -5.29 -1.91 -5.47
C ALA A 97 -4.65 -2.07 -4.08
N GLY A 98 -4.68 -3.27 -3.50
CA GLY A 98 -4.09 -3.54 -2.19
C GLY A 98 -2.58 -3.34 -2.19
N TYR A 99 -1.90 -3.74 -3.28
CA TYR A 99 -0.48 -3.46 -3.46
C TYR A 99 -0.18 -1.96 -3.57
N ALA A 100 -0.98 -1.21 -4.33
CA ALA A 100 -0.82 0.23 -4.47
C ALA A 100 -1.06 0.97 -3.14
N THR A 101 -2.13 0.62 -2.43
CA THR A 101 -2.42 1.09 -1.06
C THR A 101 -1.24 0.82 -0.12
N PHE A 102 -0.68 -0.38 -0.20
CA PHE A 102 0.46 -0.78 0.63
C PHE A 102 1.67 0.11 0.37
N LEU A 103 2.08 0.28 -0.89
CA LEU A 103 3.21 1.14 -1.27
C LEU A 103 3.03 2.60 -0.84
N VAL A 104 1.83 3.18 -1.01
CA VAL A 104 1.53 4.56 -0.62
C VAL A 104 1.80 4.80 0.87
N VAL A 105 1.68 3.77 1.70
CA VAL A 105 1.90 3.86 3.15
C VAL A 105 3.32 3.43 3.54
N THR A 106 3.86 2.36 2.96
CA THR A 106 5.15 1.81 3.39
C THR A 106 6.34 2.59 2.85
N GLU A 107 6.26 3.20 1.67
CA GLU A 107 7.37 3.96 1.09
C GLU A 107 7.74 5.21 1.93
N PRO A 108 6.78 6.05 2.37
CA PRO A 108 7.11 7.15 3.29
C PRO A 108 7.71 6.66 4.62
N VAL A 109 7.24 5.52 5.13
CA VAL A 109 7.78 4.94 6.38
C VAL A 109 9.22 4.47 6.16
N ALA A 110 9.50 3.78 5.06
CA ALA A 110 10.85 3.36 4.68
C ALA A 110 11.79 4.56 4.51
N LEU A 111 11.31 5.65 3.88
CA LEU A 111 12.07 6.90 3.79
C LEU A 111 12.44 7.46 5.16
N VAL A 112 11.47 7.55 6.09
CA VAL A 112 11.73 8.04 7.45
C VAL A 112 12.72 7.14 8.18
N VAL A 113 12.58 5.82 8.05
CA VAL A 113 13.49 4.83 8.65
C VAL A 113 14.92 5.01 8.15
N ARG A 114 15.12 5.24 6.84
CA ARG A 114 16.45 5.49 6.26
C ARG A 114 17.14 6.74 6.81
N HIS A 115 16.40 7.69 7.37
CA HIS A 115 16.96 8.88 8.03
C HIS A 115 17.34 8.66 9.50
N LEU A 116 17.05 7.49 10.08
CA LEU A 116 17.39 7.16 11.47
C LEU A 116 18.82 6.61 11.61
N PRO A 117 19.42 6.69 12.81
CA PRO A 117 20.63 5.93 13.13
C PRO A 117 20.37 4.42 12.94
N MET A 118 21.28 3.70 12.27
CA MET A 118 21.06 2.30 11.83
C MET A 118 19.91 2.13 10.82
N GLY A 119 19.54 3.20 10.10
CA GLY A 119 18.42 3.21 9.16
C GLY A 119 18.47 2.10 8.11
N ASP A 120 19.65 1.76 7.58
CA ASP A 120 19.80 0.69 6.58
C ASP A 120 19.40 -0.69 7.11
N LEU A 121 19.77 -1.00 8.36
CA LEU A 121 19.42 -2.27 8.99
C LEU A 121 17.91 -2.35 9.25
N ILE A 122 17.33 -1.26 9.77
CA ILE A 122 15.90 -1.19 10.06
C ILE A 122 15.10 -1.24 8.75
N ASP A 123 15.56 -0.56 7.70
CA ASP A 123 14.94 -0.59 6.37
C ASP A 123 15.00 -1.98 5.76
N ALA A 124 16.09 -2.72 5.93
CA ALA A 124 16.19 -4.11 5.46
C ALA A 124 15.19 -5.03 6.19
N VAL A 125 15.09 -4.92 7.52
CA VAL A 125 14.12 -5.69 8.32
C VAL A 125 12.69 -5.31 7.95
N PHE A 126 12.41 -4.02 7.80
CA PHE A 126 11.10 -3.51 7.39
C PHE A 126 10.74 -3.97 5.98
N SER A 127 11.68 -3.91 5.04
CA SER A 127 11.50 -4.38 3.66
C SER A 127 11.21 -5.89 3.63
N PHE A 128 11.93 -6.68 4.42
CA PHE A 128 11.64 -8.12 4.57
C PHE A 128 10.24 -8.36 5.11
N TRP A 129 9.83 -7.62 6.15
CA TRP A 129 8.48 -7.71 6.70
C TRP A 129 7.42 -7.35 5.67
N CYS A 130 7.65 -6.29 4.90
CA CYS A 130 6.77 -5.85 3.84
C CYS A 130 6.63 -6.91 2.74
N LEU A 131 7.72 -7.55 2.33
CA LEU A 131 7.70 -8.67 1.38
C LEU A 131 6.91 -9.85 1.92
N ALA A 132 7.07 -10.21 3.20
CA ALA A 132 6.31 -11.28 3.84
C ALA A 132 4.80 -10.95 3.86
N ALA A 133 4.43 -9.73 4.27
CA ALA A 133 3.05 -9.25 4.31
C ALA A 133 2.40 -9.29 2.92
N LEU A 134 3.09 -8.81 1.90
CA LEU A 134 2.63 -8.84 0.52
C LEU A 134 2.50 -10.25 -0.04
N SER A 135 3.43 -11.14 0.30
CA SER A 135 3.38 -12.54 -0.13
C SER A 135 2.15 -13.26 0.44
N VAL A 136 1.88 -13.06 1.73
CA VAL A 136 0.70 -13.61 2.40
C VAL A 136 -0.58 -13.03 1.81
N TYR A 137 -0.63 -11.71 1.61
CA TYR A 137 -1.79 -11.04 1.01
C TYR A 137 -2.04 -11.52 -0.44
N GLY A 138 -1.00 -11.59 -1.26
CA GLY A 138 -1.08 -12.10 -2.63
C GLY A 138 -1.57 -13.55 -2.67
N GLY A 139 -1.07 -14.40 -1.76
CA GLY A 139 -1.55 -15.77 -1.59
C GLY A 139 -3.04 -15.85 -1.21
N LYS A 140 -3.51 -14.98 -0.31
CA LYS A 140 -4.93 -14.86 0.04
C LYS A 140 -5.78 -14.41 -1.14
N CYS A 141 -5.34 -13.40 -1.90
CA CYS A 141 -6.05 -12.97 -3.10
C CYS A 141 -6.12 -14.07 -4.17
N ALA A 142 -5.02 -14.78 -4.40
CA ALA A 142 -4.98 -15.90 -5.33
C ALA A 142 -5.94 -17.01 -4.92
N LYS A 143 -5.92 -17.41 -3.64
CA LYS A 143 -6.87 -18.38 -3.07
C LYS A 143 -8.31 -17.95 -3.28
N ASN A 144 -8.64 -16.71 -2.90
CA ASN A 144 -10.00 -16.20 -2.98
C ASN A 144 -10.49 -16.07 -4.44
N ARG A 145 -9.59 -15.90 -5.41
CA ARG A 145 -9.94 -15.93 -6.85
C ARG A 145 -10.28 -17.34 -7.33
N MET A 146 -9.60 -18.36 -6.81
CA MET A 146 -9.89 -19.76 -7.14
C MET A 146 -11.20 -20.23 -6.52
N GLU A 147 -11.53 -19.79 -5.30
CA GLU A 147 -12.76 -20.18 -4.59
C GLU A 147 -14.01 -19.43 -5.08
N SER A 148 -13.85 -18.21 -5.60
CA SER A 148 -14.95 -17.44 -6.20
C SER A 148 -14.53 -16.89 -7.58
N PRO A 149 -14.51 -17.72 -8.63
CA PRO A 149 -14.27 -17.25 -9.99
C PRO A 149 -15.48 -16.43 -10.43
N GLN A 150 -15.36 -15.10 -10.34
CA GLN A 150 -16.28 -14.17 -10.99
C GLN A 150 -15.97 -14.06 -12.47
#